data_AF-A0A7J4DGA2-F1
#
_entry.id   AF-A0A7J4DGA2-F1
#
_cell.length_a   1.000
_cell.length_b   1.000
_cell.length_c   1.000
_cell.angle_alpha   90.00
_cell.angle_beta   90.00
_cell.angle_gamma   90.00
#
_symmetry.space_group_name_H-M   'P 1'
#
loop_
_entity.id
_entity.type
_entity.pdbx_description
1 polymer ?
#
loop_
_entity_poly.entity_id
_entity_poly.type
_entity_poly.pdbx_seq_one_letter_code
_entity_poly.pdbx_strand_id
1 'polypeptide(L)' 'MATIDLAEHFLQATEAAAVAASAWKGMGDRKAADGAAVEAMRAVFDKVPFDGRVAIGEGERDDAPMLWIGEPLGS' A
#
# COMPACT_ATOMS: atom_id res chain seq x y z
N MET A 1 17.34 1.86 -13.53
CA MET A 1 16.20 0.93 -13.51
C MET A 1 15.11 1.53 -14.38
N ALA A 2 14.60 0.79 -15.34
CA ALA A 2 13.45 1.21 -16.12
C ALA A 2 12.17 0.98 -15.30
N THR A 3 11.09 1.72 -15.59
CA THR A 3 9.82 1.54 -14.87
C THR A 3 9.29 0.11 -14.98
N ILE A 4 9.56 -0.58 -16.08
CA ILE A 4 9.13 -1.97 -16.28
C ILE A 4 9.78 -2.94 -15.28
N ASP A 5 10.98 -2.64 -14.80
CA ASP A 5 11.69 -3.47 -13.82
C ASP A 5 10.98 -3.46 -12.46
N LEU A 6 10.04 -2.54 -12.24
CA LEU A 6 9.22 -2.46 -11.03
C LEU A 6 7.96 -3.35 -11.08
N ALA A 7 7.61 -3.91 -12.23
CA ALA A 7 6.30 -4.54 -12.43
C ALA A 7 6.00 -5.66 -11.42
N GLU A 8 6.97 -6.53 -11.12
CA GLU A 8 6.81 -7.61 -10.16
C GLU A 8 6.59 -7.10 -8.72
N HIS A 9 7.23 -5.99 -8.35
CA HIS A 9 7.05 -5.36 -7.05
C HIS A 9 5.65 -4.79 -6.86
N PHE A 10 5.10 -4.16 -7.91
CA PHE A 10 3.74 -3.64 -7.87
C PHE A 10 2.70 -4.77 -7.87
N LEU A 11 2.95 -5.85 -8.61
CA LEU A 11 2.12 -7.05 -8.53
C LEU A 11 2.10 -7.60 -7.09
N GLN A 12 3.27 -7.80 -6.48
CA GLN A 12 3.40 -8.27 -5.11
C GLN A 12 2.68 -7.35 -4.10
N ALA A 13 2.76 -6.03 -4.27
CA ALA A 13 2.08 -5.07 -3.40
C ALA A 13 0.55 -5.24 -3.47
N THR A 14 -0.01 -5.43 -4.67
CA THR A 14 -1.45 -5.67 -4.83
C THR A 14 -1.90 -7.03 -4.31
N GLU A 15 -1.08 -8.08 -4.48
CA GLU A 15 -1.36 -9.42 -3.96
C GLU A 15 -1.36 -9.43 -2.43
N ALA A 16 -0.34 -8.85 -1.80
CA ALA A 16 -0.22 -8.77 -0.35
C ALA A 16 -1.42 -8.01 0.27
N ALA A 17 -1.79 -6.87 -0.33
CA ALA A 17 -2.94 -6.08 0.11
C ALA A 17 -4.25 -6.89 0.00
N ALA A 18 -4.48 -7.54 -1.15
CA ALA A 18 -5.69 -8.33 -1.37
C ALA A 18 -5.80 -9.51 -0.42
N VAL A 19 -4.69 -10.23 -0.17
CA VAL A 19 -4.65 -11.35 0.78
C VAL A 19 -4.93 -10.86 2.20
N ALA A 20 -4.30 -9.78 2.64
CA ALA A 20 -4.51 -9.22 3.99
C ALA A 20 -5.97 -8.76 4.20
N ALA A 21 -6.54 -8.04 3.24
CA ALA A 21 -7.95 -7.63 3.27
C ALA A 21 -8.91 -8.83 3.28
N SER A 22 -8.53 -9.93 2.62
CA SER A 22 -9.42 -11.09 2.44
C SER A 22 -9.84 -11.76 3.75
N ALA A 23 -9.03 -11.65 4.81
CA ALA A 23 -9.33 -12.17 6.14
C ALA A 23 -10.56 -11.49 6.79
N TRP A 24 -10.93 -10.30 6.31
CA TRP A 24 -12.01 -9.48 6.85
C TRP A 24 -13.30 -9.55 6.03
N LYS A 25 -13.33 -10.35 4.95
CA LYS A 25 -14.53 -10.51 4.11
C LYS A 25 -15.71 -11.02 4.93
N GLY A 26 -16.84 -10.32 4.85
CA GLY A 26 -18.08 -10.68 5.54
C GLY A 26 -18.12 -10.33 7.03
N MET A 27 -17.06 -9.73 7.59
CA MET A 27 -17.00 -9.36 9.01
C MET A 27 -17.72 -8.05 9.34
N GLY A 28 -18.12 -7.27 8.33
CA GLY A 28 -18.78 -5.96 8.51
C GLY A 28 -17.85 -4.85 9.03
N ASP A 29 -16.55 -5.13 9.19
CA ASP A 29 -15.55 -4.17 9.66
C ASP A 29 -14.72 -3.64 8.49
N ARG A 30 -15.21 -2.53 7.90
CA ARG A 30 -14.51 -1.87 6.79
C ARG A 30 -13.14 -1.33 7.22
N LYS A 31 -13.03 -0.72 8.40
CA LYS A 31 -11.79 -0.04 8.82
C LYS A 31 -10.67 -1.04 9.03
N ALA A 32 -10.97 -2.18 9.62
CA ALA A 32 -9.98 -3.23 9.80
C ALA A 32 -9.53 -3.86 8.48
N ALA A 33 -10.45 -4.08 7.54
CA ALA A 33 -10.13 -4.60 6.20
C ALA A 33 -9.21 -3.64 5.44
N ASP A 34 -9.52 -2.34 5.49
CA ASP A 34 -8.79 -1.26 4.83
C ASP A 34 -7.38 -1.10 5.42
N GLY A 35 -7.29 -1.01 6.75
CA GLY A 35 -6.01 -0.93 7.46
C GLY A 35 -5.09 -2.12 7.18
N ALA A 36 -5.64 -3.34 7.15
CA ALA A 36 -4.86 -4.53 6.82
C ALA A 36 -4.30 -4.50 5.38
N ALA A 37 -5.06 -3.98 4.42
CA ALA A 37 -4.62 -3.82 3.04
C ALA A 37 -3.50 -2.78 2.91
N VAL A 38 -3.71 -1.61 3.52
CA VAL A 38 -2.78 -0.48 3.51
C VAL A 38 -1.44 -0.86 4.15
N GLU A 39 -1.47 -1.51 5.31
CA GLU A 39 -0.26 -1.95 6.03
C GLU A 39 0.54 -2.97 5.21
N ALA A 40 -0.14 -3.97 4.63
CA ALA A 40 0.52 -4.98 3.81
C ALA A 40 1.13 -4.39 2.53
N MET A 41 0.42 -3.47 1.86
CA MET A 41 0.92 -2.76 0.69
C MET A 41 2.14 -1.90 1.04
N ARG A 42 2.05 -1.12 2.12
CA ARG A 42 3.11 -0.21 2.57
C ARG A 42 4.40 -0.96 2.87
N ALA A 43 4.30 -2.10 3.55
CA ALA A 43 5.43 -2.95 3.91
C ALA A 43 6.14 -3.60 2.70
N VAL A 44 5.44 -3.79 1.59
CA VAL A 44 6.07 -4.19 0.31
C VAL A 44 6.84 -3.00 -0.25
N PHE A 45 6.20 -1.83 -0.36
CA PHE A 45 6.84 -0.65 -0.95
C PHE A 45 8.08 -0.15 -0.20
N ASP A 46 8.18 -0.35 1.11
CA ASP A 46 9.40 -0.05 1.90
C ASP A 46 10.67 -0.78 1.41
N LYS A 47 10.52 -1.83 0.60
CA LYS A 47 11.62 -2.69 0.14
C LYS A 47 11.91 -2.56 -1.35
N VAL A 48 11.13 -1.75 -2.06
CA VAL A 48 11.24 -1.60 -3.51
C VAL A 48 12.27 -0.51 -3.80
N PRO A 49 13.23 -0.72 -4.73
CA PRO A 49 14.31 0.24 -4.98
C PRO A 49 13.87 1.40 -5.88
N PHE A 50 12.88 2.17 -5.45
CA PHE A 50 12.39 3.37 -6.12
C PHE A 50 12.38 4.59 -5.20
N ASP A 51 12.41 5.79 -5.77
CA ASP A 51 12.13 7.04 -5.05
C ASP A 51 10.77 7.53 -5.55
N GLY A 52 9.72 7.12 -4.85
CA GLY A 52 8.34 7.40 -5.22
C GLY A 52 7.64 8.29 -4.23
N ARG A 53 6.56 8.92 -4.69
CA ARG A 53 5.67 9.71 -3.84
C ARG A 53 4.22 9.38 -4.15
N VAL A 54 3.42 9.20 -3.11
CA VAL A 54 1.98 8.94 -3.23
C VAL A 54 1.31 10.17 -3.82
N ALA A 55 0.80 10.06 -5.05
CA ALA A 55 0.01 11.12 -5.67
C ALA A 55 -1.47 11.05 -5.28
N ILE A 56 -1.99 9.84 -5.03
CA ILE A 56 -3.35 9.53 -4.59
C ILE A 56 -3.24 8.44 -3.54
N GLY A 57 -3.86 8.63 -2.38
CA GLY A 57 -3.72 7.77 -1.22
C GLY A 57 -4.95 7.76 -0.32
N GLU A 58 -4.79 7.28 0.91
CA GLU A 58 -5.86 7.12 1.92
C GLU A 58 -6.44 8.46 2.41
N GLY A 59 -5.68 9.55 2.25
CA GLY A 59 -6.10 10.90 2.62
C GLY A 59 -4.92 11.85 2.78
N GLU A 60 -5.18 12.99 3.42
CA GLU A 60 -4.14 13.91 3.86
C GLU A 60 -3.35 13.31 5.02
N ARG A 61 -2.11 13.79 5.24
CA ARG A 61 -1.20 13.27 6.28
C ARG A 61 -1.80 13.30 7.69
N ASP A 62 -2.63 14.30 7.98
CA ASP A 62 -3.24 14.45 9.31
C ASP A 62 -4.38 13.44 9.55
N ASP A 63 -4.97 12.89 8.47
CA ASP A 63 -6.12 11.99 8.52
C ASP A 63 -5.74 10.52 8.27
N ALA A 64 -4.61 10.26 7.60
CA ALA A 64 -4.15 8.93 7.24
C ALA A 64 -2.70 8.66 7.71
N PRO A 65 -2.45 7.63 8.54
CA PRO A 65 -1.12 7.35 9.08
C PRO A 65 -0.15 6.73 8.06
N MET A 66 -0.67 6.13 6.98
CA MET A 66 0.08 5.44 5.93
C MET A 66 -0.61 5.65 4.58
N LEU A 67 0.18 5.57 3.51
CA LEU A 67 -0.20 5.88 2.13
C LEU A 67 -0.95 7.21 1.99
N TRP A 68 -0.51 8.25 2.70
CA TRP A 68 -1.10 9.60 2.61
C TRP A 68 -0.54 10.37 1.40
N ILE A 69 -1.28 11.38 0.92
CA ILE A 69 -0.89 12.17 -0.24
C ILE A 69 0.42 12.90 0.02
N GLY A 70 1.44 12.58 -0.78
CA GLY A 70 2.78 13.11 -0.63
C GLY A 70 3.73 12.22 0.16
N GLU A 71 3.32 11.04 0.63
CA GLU A 71 4.21 10.14 1.37
C GLU A 71 5.35 9.62 0.48
N PRO A 72 6.62 9.70 0.94
CA PRO A 72 7.72 9.05 0.25
C PRO A 72 7.68 7.53 0.42
N LEU A 73 7.89 6.80 -0.68
CA LEU A 73 7.91 5.34 -0.73
C LEU A 73 9.19 4.84 -1.38
N GLY A 74 9.53 3.59 -1.06
CA GLY A 74 10.74 2.91 -1.54
C GLY A 74 11.82 2.81 -0.47
N SER A 75 12.85 2.03 -0.78
CA SER A 75 14.02 1.75 0.06
C SER A 75 15.12 2.79 -0.03
#